data_AF-A0A067BEE3-F1
#
_entry.id   AF-A0A067BEE3-F1
#
_cell.length_a   1.000
_cell.length_b   1.000
_cell.length_c   1.000
_cell.angle_alpha   90.00
_cell.angle_beta   90.00
_cell.angle_gamma   90.00
#
_symmetry.space_group_name_H-M   'P 1'
#
loop_
_entity.id
_entity.type
_entity.pdbx_description
1 polymer ?
#
loop_
_entity_poly.entity_id
_entity_poly.type
_entity_poly.pdbx_seq_one_letter_code
_entity_poly.pdbx_strand_id
1 'polypeptide(L)'
;MGVAQSSLRAQGDLRRVLRDWDVLDVHVVLKKYRHMTLRYCVTMEQLGFVLGRALPDPFVSLCFRVFAPAKVRASPAVPVVDMMEIFVCLILLCQATMAQRVACTSTAPYRS
;
A
#
# COMPACT_ATOMS: atom_id res chain seq x y z
N MET A 1 14.37 18.74 -19.57
CA MET A 1 13.72 17.41 -19.57
C MET A 1 13.81 16.87 -18.15
N GLY A 2 12.68 16.78 -17.44
CA GLY A 2 12.64 16.44 -16.02
C GLY A 2 13.04 14.98 -15.77
N VAL A 3 13.96 14.77 -14.84
CA VAL A 3 14.41 13.44 -14.40
C VAL A 3 13.19 12.64 -13.94
N ALA A 4 12.86 11.55 -14.63
CA ALA A 4 11.88 10.59 -14.15
C ALA A 4 12.37 10.06 -12.80
N GLN A 5 11.73 10.51 -11.72
CA GLN A 5 12.00 10.00 -10.37
C GLN A 5 11.75 8.49 -10.40
N SER A 6 12.84 7.73 -10.38
CA SER A 6 12.85 6.27 -10.56
C SER A 6 11.86 5.62 -9.60
N SER A 7 11.05 4.66 -10.09
CA SER A 7 10.04 3.93 -9.31
C SER A 7 10.60 3.31 -8.01
N LEU A 8 11.91 3.09 -7.95
CA LEU A 8 12.66 2.66 -6.76
C LEU A 8 12.51 3.60 -5.55
N ARG A 9 12.39 4.93 -5.74
CA ARG A 9 12.18 5.87 -4.62
C ARG A 9 10.75 5.77 -4.07
N ALA A 10 9.77 5.62 -4.95
CA ALA A 10 8.39 5.33 -4.55
C ALA A 10 8.30 4.01 -3.77
N GLN A 11 9.05 2.99 -4.18
CA GLN A 11 9.17 1.73 -3.41
C GLN A 11 9.81 1.94 -2.03
N GLY A 12 10.81 2.82 -1.91
CA GLY A 12 11.47 3.13 -0.63
C GLY A 12 10.53 3.80 0.38
N ASP A 13 9.78 4.81 -0.06
CA ASP A 13 8.80 5.51 0.78
C ASP A 13 7.67 4.56 1.19
N LEU A 14 7.16 3.76 0.25
CA LEU A 14 6.05 2.83 0.49
C LEU A 14 6.47 1.71 1.46
N ARG A 15 7.67 1.16 1.28
CA ARG A 15 8.23 0.15 2.16
C ARG A 15 8.43 0.66 3.58
N ARG A 16 8.83 1.93 3.77
CA ARG A 16 8.99 2.52 5.11
C ARG A 16 7.66 2.57 5.85
N VAL A 17 6.60 3.05 5.19
CA VAL A 17 5.29 3.16 5.84
C VAL A 17 4.69 1.79 6.16
N LEU A 18 4.88 0.81 5.27
CA LEU A 18 4.31 -0.52 5.42
C LEU A 18 5.13 -1.47 6.29
N ARG A 19 6.31 -1.05 6.74
CA ARG A 19 7.19 -1.89 7.57
C ARG A 19 6.53 -2.32 8.88
N ASP A 20 5.62 -1.50 9.38
CA ASP A 20 4.94 -1.71 10.66
C ASP A 20 3.63 -2.50 10.50
N TRP A 21 3.19 -2.74 9.26
CA TRP A 21 2.00 -3.53 8.96
C TRP A 21 2.35 -5.02 8.90
N ASP A 22 1.46 -5.84 9.45
CA ASP A 22 1.54 -7.30 9.35
C ASP A 22 0.48 -7.88 8.40
N VAL A 23 0.49 -9.21 8.24
CA VAL A 23 -0.46 -9.91 7.35
C VAL A 23 -1.91 -9.81 7.83
N LEU A 24 -2.14 -9.65 9.14
CA LEU A 24 -3.48 -9.48 9.71
C LEU A 24 -4.05 -8.11 9.36
N ASP A 25 -3.23 -7.06 9.39
CA ASP A 25 -3.63 -5.73 8.93
C ASP A 25 -4.14 -5.77 7.49
N VAL A 26 -3.39 -6.45 6.60
CA VAL A 26 -3.79 -6.63 5.20
C VAL A 26 -5.11 -7.40 5.08
N HIS A 27 -5.33 -8.42 5.91
CA HIS A 27 -6.58 -9.18 5.94
C HIS A 27 -7.78 -8.32 6.37
N VAL A 28 -7.61 -7.44 7.35
CA VAL A 28 -8.63 -6.48 7.80
C VAL A 28 -9.00 -5.52 6.67
N VAL A 29 -8.01 -4.97 5.98
CA VAL A 29 -8.22 -4.06 4.84
C VAL A 29 -8.98 -4.77 3.72
N LEU A 30 -8.63 -6.02 3.40
CA LEU A 30 -9.36 -6.84 2.41
C LEU A 30 -10.82 -7.05 2.82
N LYS A 31 -11.08 -7.33 4.10
CA LYS A 31 -12.45 -7.48 4.61
C LYS A 31 -13.24 -6.18 4.48
N LYS A 32 -12.67 -5.04 4.89
CA LYS A 32 -13.31 -3.71 4.76
C LYS A 32 -13.64 -3.37 3.30
N TYR A 33 -12.69 -3.61 2.39
CA TYR A 33 -12.90 -3.41 0.96
C TYR A 33 -14.07 -4.26 0.42
N ARG A 34 -14.14 -5.56 0.76
CA ARG A 34 -15.25 -6.44 0.36
C ARG A 34 -16.63 -5.96 0.84
N HIS A 35 -16.69 -5.21 1.94
CA HIS A 35 -17.94 -4.64 2.44
C HIS A 35 -18.34 -3.35 1.71
N MET A 36 -17.39 -2.66 1.08
CA MET A 36 -17.66 -1.39 0.41
C MET A 36 -18.24 -1.54 -0.98
N THR A 37 -17.67 -2.36 -1.87
CA THR A 37 -18.11 -2.42 -3.27
C THR A 37 -17.72 -3.73 -3.96
N LEU A 38 -18.33 -4.00 -5.14
CA LEU A 38 -17.86 -4.98 -6.13
C LEU A 38 -16.89 -4.37 -7.17
N ARG A 39 -16.52 -3.09 -7.02
CA ARG A 39 -15.71 -2.34 -7.99
C ARG A 39 -14.29 -2.16 -7.45
N TYR A 40 -13.30 -2.54 -8.26
CA TYR A 40 -11.88 -2.51 -7.91
C TYR A 40 -11.29 -1.12 -7.73
N CYS A 41 -11.94 -0.07 -8.24
CA CYS A 41 -11.43 1.30 -8.14
C CYS A 41 -12.02 2.05 -6.95
N VAL A 42 -11.17 2.71 -6.16
CA VAL A 42 -11.58 3.56 -5.02
C VAL A 42 -11.05 4.98 -5.12
N THR A 43 -11.79 5.94 -4.56
CA THR A 43 -11.35 7.33 -4.38
C THR A 43 -10.39 7.47 -3.20
N MET A 44 -9.79 8.64 -3.04
CA MET A 44 -8.87 8.94 -1.92
C MET A 44 -9.55 8.79 -0.55
N GLU A 45 -10.79 9.27 -0.43
CA GLU A 45 -11.60 9.16 0.78
C GLU A 45 -11.95 7.71 1.12
N GLN A 46 -12.35 6.94 0.11
CA GLN A 46 -12.63 5.51 0.26
C GLN A 46 -11.38 4.73 0.65
N LEU A 47 -10.23 5.03 0.04
CA LEU A 47 -8.96 4.43 0.42
C LEU A 47 -8.58 4.75 1.87
N GLY A 48 -8.72 6.01 2.29
CA GLY A 48 -8.50 6.42 3.68
C GLY A 48 -9.35 5.61 4.66
N PHE A 49 -10.65 5.50 4.40
CA PHE A 49 -11.54 4.70 5.23
C PHE A 49 -11.14 3.22 5.28
N VAL A 50 -10.85 2.61 4.12
CA VAL A 50 -10.48 1.18 4.03
C VAL A 50 -9.21 0.90 4.82
N LEU A 51 -8.23 1.80 4.75
CA LEU A 51 -6.98 1.71 5.50
C LEU A 51 -7.12 2.16 6.97
N GLY A 52 -8.28 2.67 7.39
CA GLY A 52 -8.50 3.21 8.73
C GLY A 52 -7.68 4.47 9.02
N ARG A 53 -7.45 5.31 8.01
CA ARG A 53 -6.67 6.55 8.09
C ARG A 53 -7.56 7.77 7.90
N ALA A 54 -7.38 8.77 8.76
CA ALA A 54 -8.02 10.07 8.63
C ALA A 54 -7.27 10.95 7.62
N LEU A 55 -7.99 11.67 6.76
CA LEU A 55 -7.36 12.58 5.80
C LEU A 55 -7.06 13.96 6.44
N PRO A 56 -5.97 14.63 6.04
CA PRO A 56 -4.98 14.21 5.05
C PRO A 56 -3.98 13.20 5.61
N ASP A 57 -3.76 12.09 4.90
CA ASP A 57 -2.79 11.05 5.28
C ASP A 57 -1.70 10.90 4.19
N PRO A 58 -0.41 10.93 4.57
CA PRO A 58 0.70 10.86 3.63
C PRO A 58 0.82 9.50 2.94
N PHE A 59 0.39 8.42 3.59
CA PHE A 59 0.39 7.08 2.99
C PHE A 59 -0.70 6.96 1.93
N VAL A 60 -1.91 7.44 2.21
CA VAL A 60 -2.99 7.51 1.22
C VAL A 60 -2.56 8.32 0.00
N SER A 61 -1.91 9.47 0.24
CA SER A 61 -1.38 10.33 -0.83
C SER A 61 -0.29 9.62 -1.66
N LEU A 62 0.59 8.86 -1.00
CA LEU A 62 1.62 8.06 -1.64
C LEU A 62 1.01 6.97 -2.53
N CYS A 63 0.00 6.25 -2.06
CA CYS A 63 -0.70 5.23 -2.87
C CYS A 63 -1.26 5.84 -4.16
N PHE A 64 -1.89 7.02 -4.07
CA PHE A 64 -2.35 7.72 -5.27
C PHE A 64 -1.21 8.19 -6.17
N ARG A 65 -0.09 8.64 -5.62
CA ARG A 65 1.09 9.01 -6.43
C ARG A 65 1.69 7.81 -7.19
N VAL A 66 1.58 6.61 -6.62
CA VAL A 66 2.20 5.39 -7.17
C VAL A 66 1.27 4.62 -8.10
N PHE A 67 0.01 4.46 -7.71
CA PHE A 67 -0.96 3.58 -8.38
C PHE A 67 -2.03 4.35 -9.17
N ALA A 68 -2.17 5.67 -9.02
CA ALA A 68 -3.14 6.38 -9.84
C ALA A 68 -2.68 6.38 -11.30
N PRO A 69 -3.57 6.08 -12.25
CA PRO A 69 -3.22 6.08 -13.66
C PRO A 69 -2.83 7.49 -14.08
N ALA A 70 -1.68 7.61 -14.75
CA ALA A 70 -1.11 8.89 -15.18
C ALA A 70 -2.04 9.71 -16.12
N LYS A 71 -3.08 9.07 -16.69
CA LYS A 71 -4.14 9.71 -17.47
C LYS A 71 -5.48 9.11 -17.09
N VAL A 72 -6.28 9.86 -16.33
CA VAL A 72 -7.68 9.50 -16.05
C VAL A 72 -8.54 9.99 -17.22
N ARG A 73 -9.08 9.08 -18.05
CA ARG A 73 -10.04 9.41 -19.13
C ARG A 73 -11.50 9.38 -18.63
N ALA A 74 -11.75 9.91 -17.44
CA ALA A 74 -13.10 10.00 -16.89
C ALA A 74 -13.42 11.47 -16.57
N SER A 75 -14.61 11.92 -16.96
CA SER A 75 -15.14 13.24 -16.61
C SER A 75 -16.33 13.04 -15.66
N PRO A 76 -16.33 13.63 -14.45
CA PRO A 76 -15.25 14.44 -13.87
C PRO A 76 -14.00 13.60 -13.56
N ALA A 77 -12.82 14.24 -13.61
CA ALA A 77 -11.53 13.61 -13.37
C ALA A 77 -11.32 13.32 -11.87
N VAL A 78 -12.11 12.40 -11.33
CA VAL A 78 -11.90 11.89 -9.97
C VAL A 78 -10.74 10.92 -10.02
N PRO A 79 -9.61 11.20 -9.35
CA PRO A 79 -8.53 10.23 -9.28
C PRO A 79 -9.04 9.00 -8.54
N VAL A 80 -8.81 7.84 -9.13
CA VAL A 80 -9.10 6.53 -8.54
C VAL A 80 -7.91 5.61 -8.68
N VAL A 81 -7.77 4.67 -7.76
CA VAL A 81 -6.73 3.65 -7.76
C VAL A 81 -7.36 2.26 -7.71
N ASP A 82 -6.72 1.29 -8.35
CA ASP A 82 -7.13 -0.11 -8.28
C ASP A 82 -6.69 -0.72 -6.93
N MET A 83 -7.66 -1.15 -6.14
CA MET A 83 -7.44 -1.77 -4.84
C MET A 83 -6.73 -3.11 -4.93
N MET A 84 -6.86 -3.85 -6.04
CA MET A 84 -6.14 -5.11 -6.22
C MET A 84 -4.64 -4.87 -6.35
N GLU A 85 -4.24 -3.84 -7.08
CA GLU A 85 -2.82 -3.45 -7.20
C GLU A 85 -2.25 -3.06 -5.83
N ILE A 86 -3.02 -2.32 -5.04
CA ILE A 86 -2.66 -1.96 -3.67
C ILE A 86 -2.53 -3.21 -2.80
N PHE A 87 -3.52 -4.12 -2.80
CA PHE A 87 -3.46 -5.35 -2.01
C PHE A 87 -2.28 -6.25 -2.38
N VAL A 88 -2.03 -6.45 -3.67
CA VAL A 88 -0.88 -7.22 -4.14
C VAL A 88 0.42 -6.58 -3.65
N CYS A 89 0.55 -5.26 -3.74
CA CYS A 89 1.72 -4.55 -3.24
C CYS A 89 1.89 -4.71 -1.72
N LEU A 90 0.82 -4.54 -0.94
CA LEU A 90 0.80 -4.75 0.51
C LEU A 90 1.29 -6.16 0.87
N ILE A 91 0.74 -7.19 0.21
CA ILE A 91 1.09 -8.59 0.46
C ILE A 91 2.58 -8.82 0.14
N LEU A 92 3.05 -8.41 -1.04
CA LEU A 92 4.44 -8.62 -1.45
C LEU A 92 5.42 -7.94 -0.47
N LEU A 93 5.12 -6.73 -0.01
CA LEU A 93 5.96 -6.01 0.94
C LEU A 93 5.92 -6.63 2.34
N CYS A 94 4.76 -7.07 2.82
CA CYS A 94 4.63 -7.76 4.11
C CYS A 94 5.31 -9.13 4.11
N GLN A 95 5.26 -9.88 3.01
CA GLN A 95 5.97 -11.16 2.90
C GLN A 95 7.50 -10.95 2.83
N ALA A 96 7.96 -9.92 2.12
CA ALA A 96 9.38 -9.57 2.09
C ALA A 96 9.92 -9.17 3.47
N THR A 97 9.12 -8.48 4.29
CA THR A 97 9.51 -8.14 5.67
C THR A 97 9.44 -9.36 6.59
N MET A 98 8.49 -10.27 6.43
CA MET A 98 8.43 -11.53 7.18
C MET A 98 9.67 -12.39 6.94
N ALA A 99 10.09 -12.57 5.68
CA ALA A 99 11.32 -13.31 5.35
C ALA A 99 12.57 -12.68 5.99
N GLN A 100 12.67 -11.35 5.99
CA GLN A 100 13.76 -10.62 6.66
C GLN A 100 13.70 -10.76 8.20
N ARG A 101 12.50 -10.75 8.79
CA ARG A 101 12.32 -10.92 10.24
C ARG A 101 12.67 -12.36 10.68
N VAL A 102 12.29 -13.38 9.91
CA VAL A 102 12.66 -14.80 10.17
C VAL A 102 14.18 -15.01 10.05
N ALA A 103 14.83 -14.38 9.07
CA ALA A 103 16.30 -14.46 8.94
C ALA A 103 17.03 -13.77 10.11
N CYS A 104 16.50 -12.67 10.64
CA CYS A 104 17.05 -12.00 11.82
C CYS A 104 16.77 -12.75 13.14
N THR A 105 15.70 -13.54 13.25
CA THR A 105 15.46 -14.37 14.44
C THR A 105 16.23 -15.69 14.43
N SER A 106 16.61 -16.22 13.27
CA SER A 106 17.47 -17.43 13.19
C SER A 106 18.97 -17.14 13.42
N THR A 107 19.36 -15.88 13.60
CA THR A 107 20.75 -15.44 13.87
C THR A 107 20.95 -14.91 15.29
N ALA A 108 20.05 -15.24 16.23
CA ALA A 108 20.36 -15.09 17.65
C ALA A 108 21.38 -16.18 18.05
N PRO A 109 22.61 -15.83 18.48
CA PRO A 109 23.53 -16.83 19.00
C PRO A 109 22.95 -17.37 20.31
N TYR A 110 22.69 -18.67 20.37
CA TYR A 110 22.50 -19.38 21.63
C TYR A 110 23.72 -19.10 22.50
N ARG A 111 23.54 -18.26 23.52
CA ARG A 111 24.50 -18.00 24.59
C ARG A 111 23.90 -18.52 25.87
N SER A 112 24.26 -19.76 26.21
CA SER A 112 24.33 -20.33 27.56
C SER A 112 24.77 -21.77 27.44
#